data_AF-A0A4Q5GQ12-F1
#
_entry.id   AF-A0A4Q5GQ12-F1
#
_cell.length_a   1.000
_cell.length_b   1.000
_cell.length_c   1.000
_cell.angle_alpha   90.00
_cell.angle_beta   90.00
_cell.angle_gamma   90.00
#
_symmetry.space_group_name_H-M   'P 1'
#
loop_
_entity.id
_entity.type
_entity.pdbx_description
1 polymer ?
#
loop_
_entity_poly.entity_id
_entity_poly.type
_entity_poly.pdbx_seq_one_letter_code
_entity_poly.pdbx_strand_id
1 'polypeptide(L)' 'MRDQVILARNALKNDIPLFTLIGKDKFALQTLEYYHSLAKEECSPEFIKDLEMLIEDFRKYREENPGIIKIPDL' A
#
# COMPACT_ATOMS: atom_id res chain seq x y z
N MET A 1 -3.63 -1.36 -14.68
CA MET A 1 -3.82 -1.53 -13.23
C MET A 1 -4.40 -2.92 -13.03
N ARG A 2 -3.66 -3.89 -12.45
CA ARG A 2 -4.30 -5.18 -12.10
C ARG A 2 -5.46 -4.86 -11.18
N ASP A 3 -6.63 -5.42 -11.48
CA ASP A 3 -7.82 -5.18 -10.68
C ASP A 3 -7.53 -5.60 -9.24
N GLN A 4 -7.53 -4.63 -8.32
CA GLN A 4 -7.25 -4.85 -6.90
C GLN A 4 -8.24 -5.86 -6.30
N VAL A 5 -9.44 -5.98 -6.88
CA VAL A 5 -10.43 -7.00 -6.50
C VAL A 5 -9.97 -8.40 -6.88
N ILE A 6 -9.35 -8.56 -8.05
CA ILE A 6 -8.80 -9.87 -8.48
C ILE A 6 -7.61 -10.25 -7.60
N LEU A 7 -6.73 -9.30 -7.29
CA LEU A 7 -5.61 -9.54 -6.37
C LEU A 7 -6.11 -9.94 -4.98
N ALA A 8 -7.11 -9.24 -4.45
CA ALA A 8 -7.68 -9.56 -3.16
C ALA A 8 -8.32 -10.95 -3.12
N ARG A 9 -9.10 -11.31 -4.15
CA ARG A 9 -9.69 -12.65 -4.30
C ARG A 9 -8.63 -13.73 -4.40
N ASN A 10 -7.56 -13.50 -5.15
CA ASN A 10 -6.47 -14.45 -5.27
C ASN A 10 -5.72 -14.63 -3.96
N ALA A 11 -5.48 -13.55 -3.20
CA ALA A 11 -4.84 -13.65 -1.90
C ALA A 11 -5.69 -14.47 -0.92
N LEU A 12 -7.00 -14.19 -0.85
CA LEU A 12 -7.96 -14.99 -0.08
C LEU A 12 -7.97 -16.47 -0.48
N LYS A 13 -7.96 -16.76 -1.78
CA LYS A 13 -7.99 -18.14 -2.29
C LYS A 13 -6.72 -18.93 -1.95
N ASN A 14 -5.57 -18.27 -1.91
CA ASN A 14 -4.27 -18.89 -1.72
C ASN A 14 -3.70 -18.72 -0.30
N ASP A 15 -4.52 -18.24 0.64
CA ASP A 15 -4.12 -17.98 2.03
C ASP A 15 -2.88 -17.07 2.14
N ILE A 16 -2.81 -16.05 1.28
CA ILE A 16 -1.73 -15.07 1.27
C ILE A 16 -2.19 -13.86 2.11
N PRO A 17 -1.38 -13.41 3.08
CA PRO A 17 -1.67 -12.18 3.81
C PRO A 17 -1.89 -11.00 2.87
N LEU A 18 -3.01 -10.29 3.08
CA LEU A 18 -3.40 -9.14 2.28
C LEU A 18 -4.00 -8.07 3.17
N PHE A 19 -3.57 -6.84 2.95
CA PHE A 19 -4.29 -5.64 3.36
C PHE A 19 -4.32 -4.67 2.18
N THR A 20 -5.38 -3.86 2.09
CA THR A 20 -5.57 -2.92 0.97
C THR A 20 -5.60 -1.49 1.49
N LEU A 21 -4.84 -0.61 0.85
CA LEU A 21 -4.85 0.83 1.10
C LEU A 21 -5.28 1.57 -0.15
N ILE A 22 -5.94 2.72 0.03
CA ILE A 22 -6.40 3.58 -1.06
C ILE A 22 -5.54 4.85 -1.04
N GLY A 23 -5.03 5.29 -2.20
CA GLY A 23 -4.18 6.48 -2.29
C GLY A 23 -4.82 7.78 -1.78
N LYS A 24 -6.15 7.84 -1.71
CA LYS A 24 -6.91 8.97 -1.16
C LYS A 24 -6.94 8.99 0.36
N ASP A 25 -6.54 7.93 1.04
CA ASP A 25 -6.49 7.90 2.51
C ASP A 25 -5.25 8.65 3.00
N LYS A 26 -5.47 9.66 3.85
CA LYS A 26 -4.41 10.48 4.47
C LYS A 26 -3.36 9.64 5.22
N PHE A 27 -3.78 8.53 5.81
CA PHE A 27 -2.92 7.70 6.66
C PHE A 27 -2.19 6.60 5.89
N ALA A 28 -2.61 6.28 4.67
CA ALA A 28 -2.06 5.16 3.91
C ALA A 28 -0.53 5.23 3.72
N LEU A 29 0.01 6.41 3.40
CA LEU A 29 1.47 6.56 3.23
C LEU A 29 2.23 6.26 4.53
N GLN A 30 1.76 6.78 5.66
CA GLN A 30 2.39 6.55 6.97
C GLN A 30 2.28 5.09 7.39
N THR A 31 1.15 4.44 7.10
CA THR A 31 0.96 3.00 7.33
C THR A 31 1.93 2.16 6.48
N LEU A 32 2.13 2.50 5.20
CA LEU A 32 3.08 1.80 4.33
C LEU A 32 4.53 1.99 4.80
N GLU A 33 4.91 3.20 5.20
CA GLU A 33 6.25 3.49 5.74
C GLU A 33 6.52 2.70 7.03
N TYR A 34 5.53 2.60 7.92
CA TYR A 34 5.66 1.77 9.12
C TYR A 34 5.71 0.28 8.78
N TYR A 35 4.84 -0.19 7.87
CA TYR A 35 4.85 -1.58 7.42
C TYR A 35 6.21 -1.97 6.80
N HIS A 36 6.82 -1.09 6.01
CA HIS A 36 8.17 -1.28 5.47
C HIS A 36 9.23 -1.45 6.56
N SER A 37 9.13 -0.69 7.66
CA SER A 37 10.05 -0.85 8.79
C SER A 37 9.96 -2.23 9.45
N LEU A 38 8.77 -2.82 9.50
CA LEU A 38 8.55 -4.17 10.02
C LEU A 38 9.02 -5.23 9.01
N ALA A 39 8.64 -5.05 7.73
CA ALA A 39 8.92 -6.02 6.67
C ALA A 39 10.42 -6.18 6.42
N LYS A 40 11.22 -5.12 6.57
CA LYS A 40 12.67 -5.14 6.37
C LYS A 40 13.40 -6.21 7.18
N GLU A 41 12.85 -6.62 8.32
CA GLU A 41 13.46 -7.60 9.20
C GLU A 41 13.13 -9.06 8.81
N GLU A 42 12.03 -9.30 8.08
CA GLU A 42 11.47 -10.65 7.88
C GLU A 42 11.20 -11.02 6.41
N CYS A 43 11.11 -10.05 5.50
CA CYS A 43 10.71 -10.27 4.11
C CYS A 43 11.88 -10.29 3.12
N SER A 44 11.64 -10.81 1.92
CA SER A 44 12.68 -10.93 0.89
C SER A 44 13.09 -9.56 0.32
N PRO A 45 14.35 -9.39 -0.17
CA PRO A 45 14.79 -8.15 -0.78
C PRO A 45 13.93 -7.69 -1.97
N GLU A 46 13.40 -8.63 -2.76
CA GLU A 46 12.50 -8.35 -3.87
C GLU A 46 11.19 -7.74 -3.38
N PHE A 47 10.60 -8.32 -2.32
CA PHE A 47 9.39 -7.77 -1.70
C PHE A 47 9.64 -6.37 -1.15
N ILE A 48 10.78 -6.15 -0.48
CA ILE A 48 11.14 -4.82 0.04
C ILE A 48 11.27 -3.79 -1.09
N LYS A 49 11.91 -4.15 -2.19
CA LYS A 49 12.03 -3.26 -3.36
C LYS A 49 10.68 -2.93 -3.97
N ASP A 50 9.78 -3.90 -4.09
CA ASP A 50 8.42 -3.68 -4.59
C ASP A 50 7.62 -2.77 -3.65
N LEU A 51 7.78 -2.93 -2.34
CA LEU A 51 7.16 -2.07 -1.34
C LEU A 51 7.70 -0.63 -1.37
N GLU A 52 9.01 -0.43 -1.61
CA GLU A 52 9.61 0.90 -1.77
C GLU A 52 9.08 1.63 -3.01
N MET A 53 8.90 0.92 -4.13
CA MET A 53 8.27 1.48 -5.32
C MET A 53 6.82 1.89 -5.05
N LEU A 54 6.06 1.07 -4.31
CA LEU A 54 4.69 1.39 -3.92
C LEU A 54 4.60 2.64 -3.03
N ILE A 55 5.51 2.77 -2.04
CA ILE A 55 5.58 3.95 -1.17
C ILE A 55 5.82 5.22 -2.00
N GLU A 56 6.72 5.15 -2.97
CA GLU A 56 7.02 6.28 -3.84
C GLU A 56 5.84 6.67 -4.73
N ASP A 57 5.09 5.68 -5.24
CA ASP A 57 3.84 5.93 -5.98
C ASP A 57 2.80 6.64 -5.10
N PHE A 58 2.65 6.24 -3.83
CA PHE A 58 1.76 6.91 -2.88
C PHE A 58 2.21 8.33 -2.56
N ARG A 59 3.53 8.55 -2.41
CA ARG A 59 4.10 9.88 -2.17
C ARG A 59 3.81 10.82 -3.33
N LYS A 60 4.11 10.40 -4.56
CA LYS A 60 3.82 11.17 -5.78
C LYS A 60 2.33 11.46 -5.94
N TYR A 61 1.47 10.44 -5.77
CA TYR A 61 0.03 10.63 -5.86
C TYR A 61 -0.47 11.70 -4.88
N ARG A 62 0.04 11.71 -3.66
CA ARG A 62 -0.32 12.71 -2.64
C ARG A 62 0.13 14.12 -3.01
N GLU A 63 1.34 14.27 -3.54
CA GLU A 63 1.89 15.55 -3.97
C GLU A 63 1.14 16.13 -5.18
N GLU A 64 0.79 15.28 -6.14
CA GLU A 64 0.05 15.66 -7.34
C GLU A 64 -1.43 15.95 -7.06
N ASN A 65 -1.99 15.40 -5.98
CA ASN A 65 -3.43 15.44 -5.71
C ASN A 65 -3.79 15.90 -4.28
N PRO A 66 -3.27 17.06 -3.79
CA PRO A 66 -3.47 17.48 -2.40
C PRO A 66 -4.94 17.71 -2.02
N GLY A 67 -5.79 18.10 -2.98
CA GLY A 67 -7.19 18.44 -2.76
C GLY A 67 -8.16 17.24 -2.65
N ILE A 68 -7.70 16.02 -2.92
CA ILE A 68 -8.55 14.81 -2.89
C ILE A 68 -8.16 13.81 -1.80
N ILE A 69 -7.14 14.15 -1.00
CA ILE A 69 -6.75 13.37 0.17
C ILE A 69 -7.81 13.56 1.25
N LYS A 70 -8.29 12.44 1.78
CA LYS A 70 -9.37 12.35 2.76
C LYS A 70 -8.85 11.73 4.05
N ILE A 71 -9.33 12.26 5.16
CA ILE A 71 -9.24 11.58 6.45
C ILE A 71 -10.37 10.55 6.44
N PRO A 72 -10.10 9.27 6.78
CA PRO A 72 -11.16 8.31 7.03
C PRO A 72 -12.12 8.82 8.10
N ASP A 73 -13.29 9.24 7.65
CA ASP A 73 -14.50 9.42 8.44
C ASP A 73 -15.49 8.31 8.07
N LEU A 74 -16.38 7.97 9.00
CA LEU A 74 -17.54 7.12 8.73
C LEU A 74 -18.60 7.90 7.96
#